data_AF-A0A1F8CJG4-F1
#
_entry.id   AF-A0A1F8CJG4-F1
#
_cell.length_a   1.000
_cell.length_b   1.000
_cell.length_c   1.000
_cell.angle_alpha   90.00
_cell.angle_beta   90.00
_cell.angle_gamma   90.00
#
_symmetry.space_group_name_H-M   'P 1'
#
loop_
_entity.id
_entity.type
_entity.pdbx_description
1 polymer ?
#
loop_
_entity_poly.entity_id
_entity_poly.type
_entity_poly.pdbx_seq_one_letter_code
_entity_poly.pdbx_strand_id
1 'polypeptide(L)' 'MSDASVNKVNIGTKENPIFVPEKALKPDTVEGREWWGMISEGSVILEGTHMDALLKKLDEQKGQKP' A
#
# COMPACT_ATOMS: atom_id res chain seq x y z
N MET A 1 17.31 -1.89 26.21
CA MET A 1 17.07 -3.08 25.37
C MET A 1 16.36 -2.63 24.10
N SER A 2 16.37 -3.47 23.06
CA SER A 2 15.67 -3.39 21.77
C SER A 2 16.27 -2.49 20.69
N ASP A 3 17.42 -2.90 20.17
CA ASP A 3 17.76 -2.69 18.76
C ASP A 3 17.47 -4.00 18.02
N ALA A 4 16.20 -4.42 18.03
CA ALA A 4 15.75 -5.46 17.12
C ALA A 4 15.64 -4.77 15.77
N SER A 5 16.63 -4.98 14.92
CA SER A 5 16.60 -4.63 13.50
C SER A 5 15.28 -5.12 12.90
N VAL A 6 14.27 -4.25 12.88
CA VAL A 6 12.97 -4.56 12.32
C VAL A 6 13.22 -4.79 10.83
N ASN A 7 13.23 -6.05 10.40
CA ASN A 7 13.36 -6.40 9.00
C ASN A 7 12.18 -5.74 8.26
N LYS A 8 12.50 -4.67 7.51
CA LYS A 8 11.54 -3.97 6.68
C LYS A 8 11.58 -4.55 5.27
N VAL A 9 10.41 -4.77 4.70
CA VAL A 9 10.21 -5.28 3.35
C VAL A 9 9.81 -4.12 2.44
N ASN A 10 10.41 -4.02 1.25
CA ASN A 10 9.98 -3.05 0.25
C ASN A 10 8.74 -3.57 -0.48
N ILE A 11 7.64 -2.82 -0.44
CA ILE A 11 6.39 -3.08 -1.19
C ILE A 11 6.16 -2.08 -2.34
N GLY A 12 7.05 -1.10 -2.48
CA GLY A 12 7.02 -0.11 -3.55
C GLY A 12 7.77 -0.58 -4.80
N THR A 13 8.07 0.34 -5.72
CA THR A 13 8.90 0.04 -6.89
C THR A 13 10.39 0.28 -6.58
N LYS A 14 11.26 -0.01 -7.55
CA LYS A 14 12.70 0.30 -7.42
C LYS A 14 12.93 1.81 -7.40
N GLU A 15 12.15 2.56 -8.17
CA GLU A 15 12.19 4.01 -8.31
C GLU A 15 11.54 4.72 -7.11
N ASN A 16 10.49 4.12 -6.54
CA ASN A 16 9.76 4.64 -5.39
C ASN A 16 9.57 3.53 -4.33
N PRO A 17 10.61 3.21 -3.54
CA PRO A 17 10.53 2.14 -2.55
C PRO A 17 9.70 2.56 -1.33
N ILE A 18 8.89 1.64 -0.81
CA ILE A 18 8.07 1.81 0.39
C ILE A 18 8.40 0.67 1.35
N PHE A 19 9.04 1.00 2.47
CA PHE A 19 9.51 -0.01 3.43
C PHE A 19 8.55 -0.17 4.61
N VAL A 20 8.07 -1.40 4.80
CA VAL A 20 7.08 -1.76 5.82
C VAL A 20 7.62 -2.88 6.72
N PRO A 21 7.25 -2.95 8.01
CA PRO A 21 7.64 -4.08 8.84
C PRO A 21 6.98 -5.37 8.33
N GLU A 22 7.62 -6.52 8.49
CA GLU A 22 7.11 -7.81 7.98
C GLU A 22 5.67 -8.14 8.43
N LYS A 23 5.29 -7.73 9.64
CA LYS A 23 3.91 -7.89 10.14
C LYS A 23 2.83 -7.20 9.29
N ALA A 24 3.19 -6.14 8.57
CA ALA A 24 2.29 -5.48 7.61
C ALA A 24 1.88 -6.42 6.47
N LEU A 25 2.70 -7.41 6.13
CA LEU A 25 2.38 -8.38 5.07
C LEU A 25 1.37 -9.45 5.51
N LYS A 26 0.92 -9.42 6.77
CA LYS A 26 -0.04 -10.36 7.35
C LYS A 26 -1.34 -9.62 7.75
N PRO A 27 -2.12 -9.10 6.77
CA PRO A 27 -3.30 -8.28 7.05
C PRO A 27 -4.41 -9.04 7.79
N ASP A 28 -4.38 -10.36 7.85
CA ASP A 28 -5.36 -11.17 8.60
C ASP A 28 -5.09 -11.21 10.11
N THR A 29 -3.92 -10.73 10.55
CA THR A 29 -3.56 -10.64 11.97
C THR A 29 -3.99 -9.31 12.57
N VAL A 30 -4.20 -9.27 13.89
CA VAL A 30 -4.54 -8.02 14.60
C VAL A 30 -3.46 -6.95 14.37
N GLU A 31 -2.19 -7.31 14.54
CA GLU A 31 -1.07 -6.38 14.35
C GLU A 31 -0.92 -5.88 12.91
N GLY A 32 -1.19 -6.74 11.92
CA GLY A 32 -1.19 -6.36 10.51
C GLY A 32 -2.34 -5.40 10.19
N ARG A 33 -3.54 -5.66 10.72
CA ARG A 33 -4.69 -4.76 10.59
C ARG A 33 -4.45 -3.42 11.24
N GLU A 34 -3.88 -3.38 12.44
CA GLU A 34 -3.54 -2.12 13.13
C GLU A 34 -2.54 -1.30 12.32
N TRP A 35 -1.55 -1.97 11.72
CA TRP A 35 -0.56 -1.30 10.90
C TRP A 35 -1.16 -0.66 9.65
N TRP A 36 -2.00 -1.41 8.93
CA TRP A 36 -2.75 -0.85 7.80
C TRP A 36 -3.82 0.15 8.23
N GLY A 37 -4.37 0.01 9.42
CA GLY A 37 -5.28 0.95 10.05
C GLY A 37 -4.65 2.33 10.21
N MET A 38 -3.41 2.38 10.72
CA MET A 38 -2.64 3.63 10.86
C MET A 38 -2.32 4.29 9.51
N ILE A 39 -2.14 3.51 8.44
CA ILE A 39 -1.93 4.04 7.08
C ILE A 39 -3.26 4.44 6.43
N SER A 40 -4.34 3.80 6.84
CA SER A 40 -5.65 4.02 6.26
C SER A 40 -6.34 5.30 6.70
N GLU A 41 -5.78 6.06 7.65
CA GLU A 41 -6.22 7.45 7.89
C GLU A 41 -5.97 8.29 6.63
N GLY A 42 -6.96 8.33 5.74
CA GLY A 42 -6.92 8.96 4.42
C GLY A 42 -6.89 7.99 3.22
N SER A 43 -6.75 6.68 3.44
CA SER A 43 -6.76 5.68 2.36
C SER A 43 -8.16 5.07 2.17
N VAL A 44 -8.64 5.02 0.93
CA VAL A 44 -9.93 4.41 0.59
C VAL A 44 -9.72 2.94 0.23
N ILE A 45 -10.37 2.03 0.97
CA ILE A 45 -10.47 0.62 0.55
C ILE A 45 -11.47 0.56 -0.60
N LEU A 46 -10.99 0.11 -1.77
CA LEU A 46 -11.80 -0.03 -2.97
C LEU A 46 -12.17 -1.49 -3.15
N GLU A 47 -13.45 -1.76 -3.41
CA GLU A 47 -13.86 -3.07 -3.90
C GLU A 47 -13.20 -3.36 -5.26
N GLY A 48 -12.96 -4.63 -5.57
CA GLY A 48 -12.22 -5.02 -6.78
C GLY A 48 -12.82 -4.44 -8.07
N THR A 49 -14.15 -4.28 -8.12
CA THR A 49 -14.89 -3.65 -9.22
C THR A 49 -14.54 -2.16 -9.42
N HIS A 50 -14.15 -1.46 -8.35
CA HIS A 50 -13.74 -0.06 -8.41
C HIS A 50 -12.27 0.11 -8.83
N MET A 51 -11.44 -0.93 -8.66
CA MET A 51 -10.05 -0.92 -9.09
C MET A 51 -9.94 -0.79 -10.61
N ASP A 52 -10.72 -1.58 -11.36
CA ASP A 52 -10.72 -1.54 -12.83
C ASP A 52 -11.16 -0.17 -13.37
N ALA A 53 -12.16 0.45 -12.72
CA ALA A 53 -12.63 1.77 -13.09
C ALA A 53 -11.58 2.87 -12.85
N LEU A 54 -10.76 2.74 -11.79
CA LEU A 54 -9.67 3.67 -11.49
C LEU A 54 -8.49 3.51 -12.43
N LEU A 55 -8.11 2.27 -12.75
CA LEU A 55 -7.07 1.97 -13.73
C LEU A 55 -7.44 2.55 -15.10
N LYS A 56 -8.69 2.38 -15.53
CA LYS A 56 -9.20 2.95 -16.78
C LYS A 56 -9.10 4.49 -16.81
N LYS A 57 -9.47 5.17 -15.72
CA LYS A 57 -9.34 6.64 -15.62
C LYS A 57 -7.89 7.11 -15.65
N LEU A 58 -6.97 6.35 -15.05
CA LEU A 58 -5.54 6.63 -15.08
C LEU A 58 -4.96 6.52 -16.49
N ASP A 59 -5.41 5.53 -17.27
CA ASP A 59 -4.99 5.36 -18.67
C ASP A 59 -5.56 6.48 -19.57
N GLU A 60 -6.81 6.90 -19.34
CA GLU A 60 -7.42 8.04 -20.02
C GLU A 60 -6.67 9.35 -19.74
N GLN A 61 -6.15 9.56 -18.53
CA GLN A 61 -5.33 10.72 -18.18
C GLN A 61 -3.93 10.68 -18.80
N LYS A 62 -3.33 9.49 -18.94
CA LYS A 62 -2.03 9.33 -19.62
C LYS A 62 -2.12 9.50 -21.14
N GLY A 63 -3.29 9.27 -21.73
CA GLY A 63 -3.58 9.50 -23.14
C GLY A 63 -3.82 10.98 -23.50
N GLN A 64 -4.15 11.83 -22.53
CA GLN A 64 -4.23 13.28 -22.69
C GLN A 64 -2.89 13.94 -22.33
N LYS A 65 -1.91 13.80 -23.23
CA LYS A 65 -0.74 14.69 -23.22
C LYS A 65 -1.08 15.93 -24.07
N PRO A 66 -0.88 17.17 -23.60
CA PRO A 66 -0.92 18.35 -24.47
C PRO A 66 0.17 18.27 -25.55
#